data_AF-A0A1V1PJ72-F1
#
_entry.id   AF-A0A1V1PJ72-F1
#
_cell.length_a   1.000
_cell.length_b   1.000
_cell.length_c   1.000
_cell.angle_alpha   90.00
_cell.angle_beta   90.00
_cell.angle_gamma   90.00
#
_symmetry.space_group_name_H-M   'P 1'
#
loop_
_entity.id
_entity.type
_entity.pdbx_description
1 polymer ?
#
loop_
_entity_poly.entity_id
_entity_poly.type
_entity_poly.pdbx_seq_one_letter_code
_entity_poly.pdbx_strand_id
1 'polypeptide(L)'
;MNADVSVALNVLALIGAAAYVLAQTRGASPVDQRLATLFALLMVLVGVRAMRWGFDLEVLRRVEEALAALVPLFALILAEGLMRRHAPGLMKRVLVAGALVFAMAGLLRPVSAAPAFAWMLGGFVALSLAAIAWLLASRERASLSRAENAAIGALFVGLVIALPLAATDFLAAAGVSPVRAGGLGLLVFIFAVARVTAHGGGGLAILFELLWSVAAAVLAFAVFAFVFDMPSTLVALRAFAIMLSLVLLFRIVQAVREQRLARRRVSFWRALAEAPSGDLDEFLDRVLDAPELERARVLDGPALAGYDQSALLGVFAGAPVLNVAETRGVQGGALEQLGVLFDEQEATHAVLVTQSPMRLLFVNMPRVGGGPDVDLQLRLLAKLAGQAVDD
;
A
#
# COMPACT_ATOMS: atom_id res chain seq x y z
N MET A 1 21.53 -22.53 9.10
CA MET A 1 22.20 -21.27 8.69
C MET A 1 21.82 -20.75 7.30
N ASN A 2 21.85 -21.53 6.20
CA ASN A 2 21.33 -21.03 4.91
C ASN A 2 19.79 -20.88 4.90
N ALA A 3 19.08 -21.78 5.59
CA ALA A 3 17.62 -21.76 5.70
C ALA A 3 17.11 -20.50 6.44
N ASP A 4 17.78 -20.10 7.53
CA ASP A 4 17.29 -19.07 8.45
C ASP A 4 17.15 -17.69 7.79
N VAL A 5 18.13 -17.30 6.98
CA VAL A 5 18.10 -16.00 6.27
C VAL A 5 17.04 -16.01 5.19
N SER A 6 16.96 -17.07 4.39
CA SER A 6 15.96 -17.14 3.33
C SER A 6 14.54 -17.11 3.93
N VAL A 7 14.29 -17.84 5.03
CA VAL A 7 13.01 -17.77 5.77
C VAL A 7 12.70 -16.33 6.17
N ALA A 8 13.66 -15.62 6.77
CA ALA A 8 13.47 -14.23 7.16
C ALA A 8 13.10 -13.34 5.96
N LEU A 9 13.82 -13.45 4.83
CA LEU A 9 13.52 -12.67 3.63
C LEU A 9 12.10 -12.94 3.09
N ASN A 10 11.65 -14.19 3.11
CA ASN A 10 10.29 -14.53 2.71
C ASN A 10 9.24 -14.02 3.69
N VAL A 11 9.47 -14.15 5.00
CA VAL A 11 8.54 -13.61 6.00
C VAL A 11 8.39 -12.11 5.83
N LEU A 12 9.50 -11.39 5.64
CA LEU A 12 9.46 -9.95 5.37
C LEU A 12 8.72 -9.63 4.06
N ALA A 13 8.96 -10.39 2.99
CA ALA A 13 8.24 -10.22 1.73
C ALA A 13 6.73 -10.52 1.87
N LEU A 14 6.36 -11.52 2.65
CA LEU A 14 4.98 -11.87 2.96
C LEU A 14 4.28 -10.74 3.72
N ILE A 15 4.94 -10.16 4.74
CA ILE A 15 4.41 -9.02 5.49
C ILE A 15 4.26 -7.81 4.56
N GLY A 16 5.24 -7.54 3.71
CA GLY A 16 5.17 -6.43 2.74
C GLY A 16 4.01 -6.59 1.75
N ALA A 17 3.82 -7.78 1.21
CA ALA A 17 2.71 -8.08 0.31
C ALA A 17 1.35 -8.01 1.05
N ALA A 18 1.26 -8.55 2.26
CA ALA A 18 0.07 -8.47 3.10
C ALA A 18 -0.32 -7.02 3.42
N ALA A 19 0.66 -6.19 3.79
CA ALA A 19 0.44 -4.78 4.07
C ALA A 19 -0.17 -4.05 2.86
N TYR A 20 0.34 -4.35 1.65
CA TYR A 20 -0.19 -3.80 0.41
C TYR A 20 -1.61 -4.31 0.10
N VAL A 21 -1.86 -5.62 0.15
CA VAL A 21 -3.19 -6.21 -0.13
C VAL A 21 -4.24 -5.71 0.86
N LEU A 22 -3.93 -5.67 2.15
CA LEU A 22 -4.85 -5.17 3.17
C LEU A 22 -5.15 -3.67 3.02
N ALA A 23 -4.29 -2.92 2.32
CA ALA A 23 -4.53 -1.50 2.05
C ALA A 23 -5.42 -1.22 0.86
N GLN A 24 -5.70 -2.25 0.06
CA GLN A 24 -6.48 -2.12 -1.16
C GLN A 24 -7.99 -2.30 -0.96
N THR A 25 -8.49 -2.41 0.28
CA THR A 25 -9.91 -2.73 0.53
C THR A 25 -10.83 -1.51 0.39
N ARG A 26 -11.91 -1.70 -0.42
CA ARG A 26 -13.07 -0.81 -0.74
C ARG A 26 -12.79 0.38 -1.68
N GLY A 27 -13.42 0.36 -2.87
CA GLY A 27 -13.37 1.44 -3.89
C GLY A 27 -12.22 1.38 -4.90
N ALA A 28 -11.49 0.26 -4.97
CA ALA A 28 -10.29 0.09 -5.79
C ALA A 28 -10.58 0.06 -7.30
N SER A 29 -9.75 0.75 -8.10
CA SER A 29 -9.81 0.72 -9.56
C SER A 29 -9.61 -0.71 -10.11
N PRO A 30 -10.03 -1.02 -11.35
CA PRO A 30 -9.78 -2.35 -11.95
C PRO A 30 -8.30 -2.75 -11.97
N VAL A 31 -7.39 -1.77 -12.05
CA VAL A 31 -5.93 -1.98 -11.98
C VAL A 31 -5.50 -2.38 -10.58
N ASP A 32 -6.03 -1.70 -9.57
CA ASP A 32 -5.77 -2.02 -8.16
C ASP A 32 -6.19 -3.47 -7.88
N GLN A 33 -7.41 -3.88 -8.27
CA GLN A 33 -7.88 -5.26 -8.08
C GLN A 33 -6.96 -6.32 -8.71
N ARG A 34 -6.43 -6.05 -9.92
CA ARG A 34 -5.47 -6.94 -10.58
C ARG A 34 -4.14 -7.01 -9.83
N LEU A 35 -3.66 -5.87 -9.32
CA LEU A 35 -2.47 -5.81 -8.47
C LEU A 35 -2.67 -6.56 -7.14
N ALA A 36 -3.82 -6.39 -6.47
CA ALA A 36 -4.15 -7.14 -5.26
C ALA A 36 -4.19 -8.64 -5.53
N THR A 37 -4.77 -9.07 -6.65
CA THR A 37 -4.81 -10.49 -7.05
C THR A 37 -3.39 -11.05 -7.28
N LEU A 38 -2.54 -10.30 -8.00
CA LEU A 38 -1.13 -10.66 -8.18
C LEU A 38 -0.41 -10.79 -6.83
N PHE A 39 -0.57 -9.81 -5.94
CA PHE A 39 0.08 -9.87 -4.63
C PHE A 39 -0.47 -10.96 -3.73
N ALA A 40 -1.78 -11.26 -3.79
CA ALA A 40 -2.35 -12.39 -3.07
C ALA A 40 -1.71 -13.72 -3.52
N LEU A 41 -1.50 -13.91 -4.82
CA LEU A 41 -0.77 -15.08 -5.32
C LEU A 41 0.69 -15.07 -4.85
N LEU A 42 1.39 -13.93 -4.93
CA LEU A 42 2.77 -13.83 -4.46
C LEU A 42 2.86 -14.10 -2.95
N MET A 43 1.85 -13.69 -2.16
CA MET A 43 1.73 -14.07 -0.75
C MET A 43 1.60 -15.58 -0.58
N VAL A 44 0.77 -16.25 -1.38
CA VAL A 44 0.64 -17.73 -1.33
C VAL A 44 1.98 -18.38 -1.68
N LEU A 45 2.64 -17.95 -2.76
CA LEU A 45 3.94 -18.48 -3.18
C LEU A 45 4.99 -18.33 -2.07
N VAL A 46 5.13 -17.15 -1.49
CA VAL A 46 6.10 -16.87 -0.44
C VAL A 46 5.75 -17.56 0.88
N GLY A 47 4.46 -17.67 1.19
CA GLY A 47 3.96 -18.41 2.34
C GLY A 47 4.29 -19.89 2.25
N VAL A 48 4.02 -20.53 1.10
CA VAL A 48 4.42 -21.91 0.81
C VAL A 48 5.93 -22.06 0.90
N ARG A 49 6.70 -21.10 0.38
CA ARG A 49 8.16 -21.13 0.44
C ARG A 49 8.71 -21.02 1.87
N ALA A 50 8.14 -20.14 2.70
CA ALA A 50 8.49 -20.04 4.12
C ALA A 50 8.14 -21.32 4.88
N MET A 51 6.95 -21.89 4.64
CA MET A 51 6.54 -23.17 5.25
C MET A 51 7.46 -24.32 4.83
N ARG A 52 7.82 -24.41 3.54
CA ARG A 52 8.71 -25.47 3.06
C ARG A 52 10.03 -25.49 3.82
N TRP A 53 10.60 -24.34 4.11
CA TRP A 53 11.87 -24.26 4.84
C TRP A 53 11.73 -24.50 6.33
N GLY A 54 10.53 -24.30 6.90
CA GLY A 54 10.24 -24.69 8.28
C GLY A 54 10.01 -26.19 8.46
N PHE A 55 9.35 -26.85 7.50
CA PHE A 55 8.87 -28.24 7.66
C PHE A 55 9.59 -29.29 6.78
N ASP A 56 10.43 -28.87 5.84
CA ASP A 56 11.18 -29.71 4.89
C ASP A 56 10.36 -30.80 4.16
N LEU A 57 9.10 -30.46 3.83
CA LEU A 57 8.19 -31.38 3.14
C LEU A 57 8.37 -31.29 1.62
N GLU A 58 8.60 -32.44 0.98
CA GLU A 58 8.75 -32.56 -0.49
C GLU A 58 7.50 -32.08 -1.24
N VAL A 59 6.30 -32.31 -0.69
CA VAL A 59 5.05 -31.83 -1.28
C VAL A 59 5.04 -30.31 -1.39
N LEU A 60 5.52 -29.60 -0.37
CA LEU A 60 5.61 -28.14 -0.40
C LEU A 60 6.61 -27.65 -1.46
N ARG A 61 7.69 -28.40 -1.73
CA ARG A 61 8.61 -28.10 -2.84
C ARG A 61 7.92 -28.17 -4.19
N ARG A 62 7.14 -29.23 -4.42
CA ARG A 62 6.41 -29.42 -5.67
C ARG A 62 5.33 -28.35 -5.88
N VAL A 63 4.62 -27.98 -4.82
CA VAL A 63 3.66 -26.88 -4.85
C VAL A 63 4.34 -25.54 -5.12
N GLU A 64 5.49 -25.26 -4.47
CA GLU A 64 6.28 -24.05 -4.74
C GLU A 64 6.69 -23.97 -6.22
N GLU A 65 7.22 -25.06 -6.78
CA GLU A 65 7.63 -25.14 -8.18
C GLU A 65 6.45 -24.91 -9.13
N ALA A 66 5.29 -25.49 -8.84
CA ALA A 66 4.09 -25.30 -9.63
C ALA A 66 3.58 -23.85 -9.57
N LEU A 67 3.57 -23.24 -8.38
CA LEU A 67 3.21 -21.83 -8.22
C LEU A 67 4.21 -20.90 -8.92
N ALA A 68 5.50 -21.20 -8.86
CA ALA A 68 6.55 -20.43 -9.53
C ALA A 68 6.37 -20.44 -11.05
N ALA A 69 5.93 -21.56 -11.64
CA ALA A 69 5.62 -21.66 -13.06
C ALA A 69 4.47 -20.74 -13.50
N LEU A 70 3.56 -20.38 -12.59
CA LEU A 70 2.44 -19.48 -12.87
C LEU A 70 2.84 -18.00 -12.83
N VAL A 71 3.92 -17.63 -12.12
CA VAL A 71 4.34 -16.23 -11.92
C VAL A 71 4.41 -15.43 -13.23
N PRO A 72 5.02 -15.92 -14.32
CA PRO A 72 5.08 -15.15 -15.56
C PRO A 72 3.73 -14.89 -16.21
N LEU A 73 2.75 -15.79 -16.04
CA LEU A 73 1.40 -15.60 -16.57
C LEU A 73 0.71 -14.42 -15.87
N PHE A 74 0.85 -14.31 -14.56
CA PHE A 74 0.29 -13.19 -13.81
C PHE A 74 1.00 -11.87 -14.11
N ALA A 75 2.33 -11.89 -14.26
CA ALA A 75 3.09 -10.73 -14.70
C ALA A 75 2.64 -10.26 -16.10
N LEU A 76 2.31 -11.19 -17.01
CA LEU A 76 1.76 -10.88 -18.32
C LEU A 76 0.37 -10.23 -18.22
N ILE A 77 -0.55 -10.82 -17.45
CA ILE A 77 -1.90 -10.29 -17.25
C ILE A 77 -1.84 -8.87 -16.68
N LEU A 78 -0.94 -8.62 -15.73
CA LEU A 78 -0.71 -7.29 -15.19
C LEU A 78 -0.20 -6.33 -16.28
N ALA A 79 0.81 -6.74 -17.04
CA ALA A 79 1.39 -5.93 -18.12
C ALA A 79 0.34 -5.53 -19.17
N GLU A 80 -0.48 -6.48 -19.63
CA GLU A 80 -1.58 -6.21 -20.56
C GLU A 80 -2.60 -5.25 -19.97
N GLY A 81 -2.95 -5.45 -18.70
CA GLY A 81 -3.92 -4.63 -18.01
C GLY A 81 -3.52 -3.17 -17.92
N LEU A 82 -2.21 -2.90 -17.80
CA LEU A 82 -1.66 -1.55 -17.70
C LEU A 82 -1.46 -0.88 -19.05
N MET A 83 -1.04 -1.63 -20.07
CA MET A 83 -0.82 -1.07 -21.40
C MET A 83 -2.14 -0.85 -22.19
N ARG A 84 -3.28 -1.30 -21.67
CA ARG A 84 -4.58 -1.32 -22.36
C ARG A 84 -4.51 -2.00 -23.74
N ARG A 85 -3.51 -2.88 -23.93
CA ARG A 85 -3.20 -3.56 -25.17
C ARG A 85 -2.87 -5.01 -24.88
N HIS A 86 -3.34 -5.88 -25.76
CA HIS A 86 -3.02 -7.30 -25.72
C HIS A 86 -1.57 -7.54 -26.13
N ALA A 87 -0.88 -8.41 -25.41
CA ALA A 87 0.44 -8.87 -25.81
C ALA A 87 0.36 -9.72 -27.10
N PRO A 88 1.48 -9.88 -27.83
CA PRO A 88 1.52 -10.73 -29.02
C PRO A 88 0.97 -12.13 -28.72
N GLY A 89 0.08 -12.62 -29.59
CA GLY A 89 -0.61 -13.89 -29.37
C GLY A 89 0.34 -15.08 -29.17
N LEU A 90 1.49 -15.07 -29.85
CA LEU A 90 2.54 -16.09 -29.67
C LEU A 90 3.08 -16.09 -28.23
N MET A 91 3.38 -14.92 -27.67
CA MET A 91 3.90 -14.80 -26.31
C MET A 91 2.91 -15.34 -25.29
N LYS A 92 1.61 -15.03 -25.44
CA LYS A 92 0.55 -15.58 -24.57
C LYS A 92 0.50 -17.10 -24.61
N ARG A 93 0.50 -17.68 -25.82
CA ARG A 93 0.42 -19.15 -26.00
C ARG A 93 1.63 -19.84 -25.39
N VAL A 94 2.83 -19.31 -25.61
CA VAL A 94 4.08 -19.85 -25.04
C VAL A 94 4.05 -19.78 -23.52
N LEU A 95 3.62 -18.65 -22.95
CA LEU A 95 3.54 -18.47 -21.50
C LEU A 95 2.49 -19.38 -20.85
N VAL A 96 1.30 -19.49 -21.44
CA VAL A 96 0.23 -20.37 -20.93
C VAL A 96 0.62 -21.84 -21.03
N ALA A 97 1.10 -22.28 -22.20
CA ALA A 97 1.51 -23.67 -22.41
C ALA A 97 2.71 -24.02 -21.52
N GLY A 98 3.71 -23.14 -21.45
CA GLY A 98 4.86 -23.30 -20.57
C GLY A 98 4.47 -23.38 -19.10
N ALA A 99 3.64 -22.45 -18.62
CA ALA A 99 3.17 -22.45 -17.24
C ALA A 99 2.42 -23.76 -16.89
N LEU A 100 1.55 -24.25 -17.78
CA LEU A 100 0.83 -25.51 -17.57
C LEU A 100 1.78 -26.71 -17.55
N VAL A 101 2.68 -26.81 -18.52
CA VAL A 101 3.65 -27.91 -18.63
C VAL A 101 4.57 -27.94 -17.41
N PHE A 102 5.14 -26.79 -17.02
CA PHE A 102 6.03 -26.71 -15.85
C PHE A 102 5.28 -26.92 -14.54
N ALA A 103 4.04 -26.43 -14.40
CA ALA A 103 3.25 -26.67 -13.19
C ALA A 103 2.94 -28.17 -13.02
N MET A 104 2.48 -28.84 -14.08
CA MET A 104 2.21 -30.28 -14.07
C MET A 104 3.49 -31.08 -13.83
N ALA A 105 4.58 -30.72 -14.50
CA ALA A 105 5.87 -31.37 -14.31
C ALA A 105 6.40 -31.19 -12.88
N GLY A 106 6.24 -30.01 -12.27
CA GLY A 106 6.63 -29.76 -10.87
C GLY A 106 5.90 -30.67 -9.88
N LEU A 107 4.62 -30.98 -10.13
CA LEU A 107 3.82 -31.87 -9.28
C LEU A 107 4.16 -33.35 -9.49
N LEU A 108 4.45 -33.75 -10.73
CA LEU A 108 4.54 -35.16 -11.13
C LEU A 108 5.97 -35.71 -11.27
N ARG A 109 6.98 -34.85 -11.39
CA ARG A 109 8.36 -35.28 -11.66
C ARG A 109 8.91 -36.21 -10.56
N PRO A 110 9.83 -37.13 -10.91
CA PRO A 110 10.58 -37.88 -9.92
C PRO A 110 11.53 -36.95 -9.13
N VAL A 111 11.85 -37.35 -7.90
CA VAL A 111 12.71 -36.57 -6.98
C VAL A 111 14.12 -36.39 -7.55
N SER A 112 14.64 -37.39 -8.27
CA SER A 112 15.96 -37.38 -8.92
C SER A 112 16.10 -36.29 -10.00
N ALA A 113 15.00 -35.89 -10.64
CA ALA A 113 15.02 -34.87 -11.68
C ALA A 113 15.06 -33.43 -11.13
N ALA A 114 15.08 -33.23 -9.80
CA ALA A 114 14.93 -31.91 -9.19
C ALA A 114 15.96 -30.86 -9.65
N PRO A 115 17.28 -31.14 -9.72
CA PRO A 115 18.26 -30.13 -10.11
C PRO A 115 18.11 -29.71 -11.58
N ALA A 116 17.89 -30.68 -12.48
CA ALA A 116 17.66 -30.42 -13.89
C ALA A 116 16.35 -29.63 -14.10
N PHE A 117 15.31 -29.99 -13.36
CA PHE A 117 14.04 -29.28 -13.40
C PHE A 117 14.17 -27.84 -12.90
N ALA A 118 14.96 -27.58 -11.85
CA ALA A 118 15.22 -26.23 -11.36
C ALA A 118 15.86 -25.32 -12.43
N TRP A 119 16.79 -25.85 -13.24
CA TRP A 119 17.35 -25.13 -14.38
C TRP A 119 16.31 -24.81 -15.46
N MET A 120 15.51 -25.80 -15.86
CA MET A 120 14.50 -25.61 -16.88
C MET A 120 13.41 -24.62 -16.44
N LEU A 121 12.91 -24.77 -15.20
CA LEU A 121 11.92 -23.87 -14.62
C LEU A 121 12.50 -22.47 -14.43
N GLY A 122 13.72 -22.35 -13.90
CA GLY A 122 14.39 -21.07 -13.74
C GLY A 122 14.62 -20.36 -15.06
N GLY A 123 15.04 -21.08 -16.11
CA GLY A 123 15.19 -20.57 -17.46
C GLY A 123 13.85 -20.10 -18.04
N PHE A 124 12.79 -20.90 -17.91
CA PHE A 124 11.44 -20.52 -18.33
C PHE A 124 10.98 -19.24 -17.64
N VAL A 125 11.06 -19.17 -16.30
CA VAL A 125 10.64 -18.00 -15.53
C VAL A 125 11.47 -16.76 -15.92
N ALA A 126 12.80 -16.89 -15.96
CA ALA A 126 13.69 -15.77 -16.25
C ALA A 126 13.47 -15.21 -17.67
N LEU A 127 13.43 -16.08 -18.69
CA LEU A 127 13.18 -15.67 -20.08
C LEU A 127 11.79 -15.07 -20.26
N SER A 128 10.79 -15.64 -19.59
CA SER A 128 9.42 -15.12 -19.63
C SER A 128 9.31 -13.73 -19.02
N LEU A 129 9.89 -13.53 -17.84
CA LEU A 129 9.92 -12.21 -17.18
C LEU A 129 10.76 -11.20 -17.97
N ALA A 130 11.86 -11.63 -18.61
CA ALA A 130 12.64 -10.78 -19.51
C ALA A 130 11.83 -10.36 -20.75
N ALA A 131 11.06 -11.28 -21.35
CA ALA A 131 10.16 -10.98 -22.47
C ALA A 131 9.05 -9.98 -22.05
N ILE A 132 8.52 -10.12 -20.84
CA ILE A 132 7.55 -9.17 -20.28
C ILE A 132 8.20 -7.80 -20.01
N ALA A 133 9.42 -7.77 -19.46
CA ALA A 133 10.16 -6.53 -19.28
C ALA A 133 10.41 -5.82 -20.64
N TRP A 134 10.75 -6.58 -21.68
CA TRP A 134 10.88 -6.08 -23.04
C TRP A 134 9.57 -5.51 -23.58
N LEU A 135 8.44 -6.19 -23.35
CA LEU A 135 7.12 -5.70 -23.69
C LEU A 135 6.82 -4.35 -23.01
N LEU A 136 7.12 -4.21 -21.72
CA LEU A 136 6.95 -2.95 -20.99
C LEU A 136 7.88 -1.83 -21.50
N ALA A 137 9.09 -2.19 -21.93
CA ALA A 137 10.07 -1.26 -22.49
C ALA A 137 9.65 -0.74 -23.87
N SER A 138 9.09 -1.62 -24.71
CA SER A 138 8.66 -1.33 -26.09
C SER A 138 7.28 -0.66 -26.18
N ARG A 139 6.73 -0.18 -25.06
CA ARG A 139 5.43 0.51 -25.03
C ARG A 139 5.39 1.78 -25.88
N GLU A 140 4.25 2.02 -26.50
CA GLU A 140 3.96 3.25 -27.24
C GLU A 140 3.59 4.39 -26.28
N ARG A 141 4.61 5.14 -25.84
CA ARG A 141 4.46 6.19 -24.83
C ARG A 141 3.42 7.27 -25.20
N ALA A 142 3.24 7.54 -26.49
CA ALA A 142 2.30 8.55 -26.97
C ALA A 142 0.82 8.16 -26.78
N SER A 143 0.53 6.86 -26.68
CA SER A 143 -0.85 6.35 -26.51
C SER A 143 -1.34 6.36 -25.06
N LEU A 144 -0.46 6.70 -24.10
CA LEU A 144 -0.70 6.55 -22.67
C LEU A 144 -0.59 7.89 -21.95
N SER A 145 -1.36 8.07 -20.89
CA SER A 145 -1.23 9.23 -20.02
C SER A 145 0.14 9.27 -19.33
N ARG A 146 0.53 10.44 -18.81
CA ARG A 146 1.80 10.58 -18.06
C ARG A 146 1.84 9.67 -16.83
N ALA A 147 0.72 9.52 -16.13
CA ALA A 147 0.60 8.66 -14.96
C ALA A 147 0.76 7.17 -15.31
N GLU A 148 0.15 6.72 -16.40
CA GLU A 148 0.28 5.32 -16.88
C GLU A 148 1.72 5.03 -17.33
N ASN A 149 2.33 5.94 -18.09
CA ASN A 149 3.72 5.80 -18.51
C ASN A 149 4.69 5.73 -17.34
N ALA A 150 4.41 6.50 -16.29
CA ALA A 150 5.17 6.51 -15.05
C ALA A 150 5.02 5.17 -14.32
N ALA A 151 3.78 4.69 -14.15
CA ALA A 151 3.47 3.40 -13.54
C ALA A 151 4.12 2.22 -14.27
N ILE A 152 4.03 2.17 -15.60
CA ILE A 152 4.67 1.13 -16.39
C ILE A 152 6.18 1.22 -16.32
N GLY A 153 6.75 2.43 -16.37
CA GLY A 153 8.19 2.64 -16.23
C GLY A 153 8.72 2.15 -14.89
N ALA A 154 7.94 2.36 -13.83
CA ALA A 154 8.24 1.89 -12.50
C ALA A 154 8.20 0.36 -12.36
N LEU A 155 7.15 -0.28 -12.88
CA LEU A 155 7.05 -1.73 -12.94
C LEU A 155 8.17 -2.37 -13.76
N PHE A 156 8.54 -1.76 -14.88
CA PHE A 156 9.67 -2.19 -15.68
C PHE A 156 10.97 -2.18 -14.86
N VAL A 157 11.29 -1.07 -14.19
CA VAL A 157 12.49 -0.96 -13.34
C VAL A 157 12.45 -1.96 -12.20
N GLY A 158 11.32 -2.06 -11.49
CA GLY A 158 11.14 -3.03 -10.41
C GLY A 158 11.35 -4.48 -10.89
N LEU A 159 10.80 -4.84 -12.05
CA LEU A 159 10.94 -6.16 -12.65
C LEU A 159 12.40 -6.45 -13.07
N VAL A 160 13.07 -5.50 -13.72
CA VAL A 160 14.48 -5.64 -14.15
C VAL A 160 15.41 -5.86 -12.97
N ILE A 161 15.17 -5.18 -11.84
CA ILE A 161 15.98 -5.33 -10.63
C ILE A 161 15.61 -6.62 -9.88
N ALA A 162 14.33 -6.98 -9.82
CA ALA A 162 13.87 -8.19 -9.17
C ALA A 162 14.33 -9.48 -9.90
N LEU A 163 14.47 -9.44 -11.22
CA LEU A 163 14.84 -10.58 -12.05
C LEU A 163 16.16 -11.27 -11.63
N PRO A 164 17.31 -10.59 -11.53
CA PRO A 164 18.56 -11.22 -11.10
C PRO A 164 18.47 -11.74 -9.66
N LEU A 165 17.75 -11.04 -8.78
CA LEU A 165 17.55 -11.48 -7.39
C LEU A 165 16.71 -12.76 -7.32
N ALA A 166 15.63 -12.85 -8.11
CA ALA A 166 14.81 -14.05 -8.23
C ALA A 166 15.59 -15.22 -8.86
N ALA A 167 16.44 -14.94 -9.85
CA ALA A 167 17.28 -15.96 -10.49
C ALA A 167 18.21 -16.66 -9.49
N THR A 168 18.67 -15.97 -8.44
CA THR A 168 19.51 -16.59 -7.40
C THR A 168 18.84 -17.76 -6.69
N ASP A 169 17.50 -17.79 -6.59
CA ASP A 169 16.79 -18.91 -5.95
C ASP A 169 16.91 -20.20 -6.79
N PHE A 170 16.79 -20.08 -8.11
CA PHE A 170 16.94 -21.21 -9.03
C PHE A 170 18.40 -21.65 -9.13
N LEU A 171 19.34 -20.69 -9.18
CA LEU A 171 20.77 -20.99 -9.14
C LEU A 171 21.16 -21.70 -7.84
N ALA A 172 20.57 -21.31 -6.70
CA ALA A 172 20.79 -21.99 -5.43
C ALA A 172 20.13 -23.38 -5.39
N ALA A 173 18.94 -23.55 -5.97
CA ALA A 173 18.31 -24.85 -6.14
C ALA A 173 19.12 -25.79 -7.05
N ALA A 174 19.85 -25.23 -8.02
CA ALA A 174 20.79 -25.93 -8.88
C ALA A 174 22.17 -26.17 -8.25
N GLY A 175 22.43 -25.68 -7.03
CA GLY A 175 23.72 -25.83 -6.34
C GLY A 175 24.83 -24.86 -6.76
N VAL A 176 24.51 -23.81 -7.52
CA VAL A 176 25.48 -22.81 -8.03
C VAL A 176 25.60 -21.60 -7.11
N SER A 177 24.48 -21.06 -6.63
CA SER A 177 24.48 -19.85 -5.78
C SER A 177 24.41 -20.20 -4.29
N PRO A 178 25.24 -19.59 -3.44
CA PRO A 178 25.16 -19.77 -1.99
C PRO A 178 24.04 -18.93 -1.35
N VAL A 179 23.43 -17.99 -2.10
CA VAL A 179 22.42 -17.06 -1.60
C VAL A 179 21.13 -17.21 -2.40
N ARG A 180 20.01 -17.14 -1.67
CA ARG A 180 18.63 -17.14 -2.17
C ARG A 180 18.00 -15.79 -1.87
N ALA A 181 18.07 -14.88 -2.83
CA ALA A 181 17.64 -13.49 -2.70
C ALA A 181 16.26 -13.23 -3.35
N GLY A 182 15.50 -14.25 -3.76
CA GLY A 182 14.22 -14.03 -4.42
C GLY A 182 13.17 -13.34 -3.55
N GLY A 183 13.19 -13.55 -2.22
CA GLY A 183 12.36 -12.78 -1.29
C GLY A 183 12.68 -11.27 -1.30
N LEU A 184 13.96 -10.93 -1.40
CA LEU A 184 14.41 -9.53 -1.57
C LEU A 184 13.99 -8.99 -2.94
N GLY A 185 14.13 -9.77 -4.01
CA GLY A 185 13.65 -9.39 -5.34
C GLY A 185 12.16 -9.08 -5.37
N LEU A 186 11.36 -9.90 -4.67
CA LEU A 186 9.94 -9.65 -4.50
C LEU A 186 9.67 -8.37 -3.70
N LEU A 187 10.40 -8.11 -2.61
CA LEU A 187 10.26 -6.85 -1.86
C LEU A 187 10.55 -5.63 -2.72
N VAL A 188 11.58 -5.68 -3.57
CA VAL A 188 11.88 -4.60 -4.53
C VAL A 188 10.71 -4.40 -5.50
N PHE A 189 10.12 -5.49 -6.00
CA PHE A 189 8.96 -5.41 -6.87
C PHE A 189 7.71 -4.84 -6.16
N ILE A 190 7.40 -5.31 -4.94
CA ILE A 190 6.30 -4.77 -4.13
C ILE A 190 6.51 -3.29 -3.86
N PHE A 191 7.72 -2.89 -3.48
CA PHE A 191 8.09 -1.50 -3.25
C PHE A 191 7.87 -0.64 -4.50
N ALA A 192 8.32 -1.09 -5.66
CA ALA A 192 8.12 -0.39 -6.92
C ALA A 192 6.64 -0.13 -7.20
N VAL A 193 5.77 -1.12 -6.96
CA VAL A 193 4.33 -0.97 -7.15
C VAL A 193 3.69 -0.07 -6.10
N ALA A 194 4.00 -0.28 -4.81
CA ALA A 194 3.46 0.51 -3.70
C ALA A 194 3.81 1.99 -3.86
N ARG A 195 5.00 2.29 -4.37
CA ARG A 195 5.41 3.67 -4.58
C ARG A 195 4.64 4.33 -5.73
N VAL A 196 4.42 3.63 -6.84
CA VAL A 196 3.62 4.13 -7.96
C VAL A 196 2.22 4.52 -7.49
N THR A 197 1.59 3.67 -6.69
CA THR A 197 0.23 3.93 -6.21
C THR A 197 0.14 5.05 -5.18
N ALA A 198 1.22 5.32 -4.43
CA ALA A 198 1.21 6.30 -3.35
C ALA A 198 1.39 7.76 -3.81
N HIS A 199 2.38 8.08 -4.64
CA HIS A 199 2.60 9.48 -5.06
C HIS A 199 2.70 9.71 -6.56
N GLY A 200 2.53 8.66 -7.38
CA GLY A 200 2.92 8.73 -8.79
C GLY A 200 4.44 8.92 -8.96
N GLY A 201 4.99 8.52 -10.09
CA GLY A 201 6.43 8.62 -10.33
C GLY A 201 6.92 7.65 -11.38
N GLY A 202 7.88 8.09 -12.19
CA GLY A 202 8.50 7.26 -13.22
C GLY A 202 9.57 6.32 -12.66
N GLY A 203 10.08 5.42 -13.50
CA GLY A 203 11.08 4.42 -13.07
C GLY A 203 12.37 5.00 -12.47
N LEU A 204 12.78 6.21 -12.85
CA LEU A 204 13.95 6.87 -12.25
C LEU A 204 13.74 7.22 -10.78
N ALA A 205 12.53 7.62 -10.39
CA ALA A 205 12.22 7.92 -8.98
C ALA A 205 12.41 6.67 -8.11
N ILE A 206 12.00 5.49 -8.61
CA ILE A 206 12.21 4.22 -7.92
C ILE A 206 13.69 3.89 -7.81
N LEU A 207 14.48 4.14 -8.85
CA LEU A 207 15.91 3.91 -8.78
C LEU A 207 16.57 4.77 -7.69
N PHE A 208 16.21 6.06 -7.62
CA PHE A 208 16.72 6.96 -6.58
C PHE A 208 16.26 6.54 -5.17
N GLU A 209 14.99 6.19 -4.99
CA GLU A 209 14.49 5.75 -3.68
C GLU A 209 15.09 4.40 -3.25
N LEU A 210 15.33 3.49 -4.21
CA LEU A 210 16.01 2.23 -3.96
C LEU A 210 17.48 2.47 -3.62
N LEU A 211 18.16 3.40 -4.29
CA LEU A 211 19.53 3.79 -3.96
C LEU A 211 19.62 4.32 -2.52
N TRP A 212 18.65 5.14 -2.11
CA TRP A 212 18.57 5.59 -0.71
C TRP A 212 18.28 4.46 0.27
N SER A 213 17.48 3.47 -0.13
CA SER A 213 17.21 2.29 0.68
C SER A 213 18.47 1.42 0.84
N VAL A 214 19.26 1.28 -0.23
CA VAL A 214 20.57 0.63 -0.22
C VAL A 214 21.54 1.39 0.68
N ALA A 215 21.64 2.72 0.55
CA ALA A 215 22.50 3.54 1.39
C ALA A 215 22.14 3.43 2.88
N ALA A 216 20.85 3.44 3.20
CA ALA A 216 20.37 3.22 4.58
C ALA A 216 20.72 1.82 5.09
N ALA A 217 20.59 0.79 4.26
CA ALA A 217 20.97 -0.58 4.61
C ALA A 217 22.50 -0.74 4.79
N VAL A 218 23.30 -0.06 3.97
CA VAL A 218 24.77 -0.01 4.12
C VAL A 218 25.14 0.65 5.45
N LEU A 219 24.51 1.77 5.80
CA LEU A 219 24.73 2.45 7.07
C LEU A 219 24.34 1.55 8.26
N ALA A 220 23.17 0.92 8.21
CA ALA A 220 22.72 -0.01 9.24
C ALA A 220 23.69 -1.20 9.39
N PHE A 221 24.19 -1.74 8.27
CA PHE A 221 25.19 -2.79 8.27
C PHE A 221 26.54 -2.32 8.84
N ALA A 222 26.98 -1.10 8.51
CA ALA A 222 28.21 -0.53 9.04
C ALA A 222 28.15 -0.36 10.56
N VAL A 223 27.01 0.11 11.10
CA VAL A 223 26.77 0.19 12.55
C VAL A 223 26.80 -1.22 13.17
N PHE A 224 26.16 -2.20 12.54
CA PHE A 224 26.20 -3.59 13.01
C PHE A 224 27.63 -4.13 13.05
N ALA A 225 28.40 -3.96 11.97
CA ALA A 225 29.78 -4.44 11.89
C ALA A 225 30.73 -3.72 12.85
N PHE A 226 30.45 -2.45 13.19
CA PHE A 226 31.19 -1.70 14.20
C PHE A 226 30.96 -2.25 15.61
N VAL A 227 29.74 -2.71 15.92
CA VAL A 227 29.37 -3.21 17.25
C VAL A 227 29.75 -4.68 17.45
N PHE A 228 29.64 -5.51 16.41
CA PHE A 228 29.76 -6.98 16.50
C PHE A 228 30.99 -7.55 15.78
N ASP A 229 31.96 -6.69 15.43
CA ASP A 229 33.09 -6.98 14.54
C ASP A 229 32.68 -7.36 13.10
N MET A 230 33.63 -7.22 12.17
CA MET A 230 33.40 -7.54 10.76
C MET A 230 33.22 -9.05 10.56
N PRO A 231 32.03 -9.50 10.12
CA PRO A 231 31.79 -10.92 9.90
C PRO A 231 32.43 -11.41 8.59
N SER A 232 32.47 -12.72 8.40
CA SER A 232 32.89 -13.30 7.11
C SER A 232 32.03 -12.80 5.95
N THR A 233 32.60 -12.74 4.74
CA THR A 233 31.95 -12.16 3.55
C THR A 233 30.54 -12.70 3.27
N LEU A 234 30.33 -14.01 3.46
CA LEU A 234 29.03 -14.64 3.27
C LEU A 234 28.01 -14.23 4.35
N VAL A 235 28.45 -14.10 5.59
CA VAL A 235 27.60 -13.65 6.72
C VAL A 235 27.28 -12.16 6.55
N ALA A 236 28.26 -11.36 6.13
CA ALA A 236 28.07 -9.95 5.79
C ALA A 236 26.99 -9.77 4.72
N LEU A 237 27.07 -10.52 3.61
CA LEU A 237 26.11 -10.45 2.51
C LEU A 237 24.69 -10.83 2.97
N ARG A 238 24.56 -11.86 3.81
CA ARG A 238 23.28 -12.29 4.38
C ARG A 238 22.69 -11.25 5.34
N ALA A 239 23.50 -10.69 6.23
CA ALA A 239 23.09 -9.63 7.15
C ALA A 239 22.64 -8.38 6.38
N PHE A 240 23.40 -7.97 5.37
CA PHE A 240 23.03 -6.87 4.49
C PHE A 240 21.68 -7.11 3.79
N ALA A 241 21.44 -8.31 3.26
CA ALA A 241 20.17 -8.65 2.62
C ALA A 241 18.97 -8.56 3.59
N ILE A 242 19.15 -8.96 4.85
CA ILE A 242 18.13 -8.82 5.90
C ILE A 242 17.88 -7.33 6.21
N MET A 243 18.94 -6.55 6.41
CA MET A 243 18.81 -5.11 6.70
C MET A 243 18.11 -4.36 5.55
N LEU A 244 18.50 -4.64 4.30
CA LEU A 244 17.85 -4.07 3.13
C LEU A 244 16.38 -4.46 3.05
N SER A 245 16.05 -5.72 3.35
CA SER A 245 14.67 -6.19 3.37
C SER A 245 13.83 -5.50 4.44
N LEU A 246 14.39 -5.25 5.62
CA LEU A 246 13.72 -4.49 6.68
C LEU A 246 13.48 -3.04 6.26
N VAL A 247 14.49 -2.37 5.69
CA VAL A 247 14.35 -1.00 5.17
C VAL A 247 13.24 -0.94 4.10
N LEU A 248 13.25 -1.86 3.14
CA LEU A 248 12.22 -1.94 2.10
C LEU A 248 10.83 -2.20 2.69
N LEU A 249 10.72 -3.09 3.68
CA LEU A 249 9.46 -3.36 4.36
C LEU A 249 8.90 -2.09 5.03
N PHE A 250 9.73 -1.37 5.78
CA PHE A 250 9.31 -0.11 6.41
C PHE A 250 8.86 0.91 5.36
N ARG A 251 9.59 1.03 4.25
CA ARG A 251 9.23 1.93 3.13
C ARG A 251 7.90 1.52 2.49
N ILE A 252 7.65 0.23 2.27
CA ILE A 252 6.37 -0.28 1.75
C ILE A 252 5.23 0.09 2.71
N VAL A 253 5.39 -0.14 4.01
CA VAL A 253 4.36 0.19 5.02
C VAL A 253 4.11 1.70 5.07
N GLN A 254 5.14 2.52 4.96
CA GLN A 254 5.01 3.98 4.89
C GLN A 254 4.24 4.42 3.63
N ALA A 255 4.65 3.95 2.45
CA ALA A 255 3.97 4.27 1.18
C ALA A 255 2.50 3.85 1.21
N VAL A 256 2.20 2.68 1.77
CA VAL A 256 0.83 2.19 1.98
C VAL A 256 0.04 3.09 2.93
N ARG A 257 0.63 3.53 4.04
CA ARG A 257 -0.02 4.45 4.99
C ARG A 257 -0.33 5.79 4.34
N GLU A 258 0.63 6.38 3.62
CA GLU A 258 0.46 7.63 2.89
C GLU A 258 -0.64 7.52 1.84
N GLN A 259 -0.69 6.40 1.10
CA GLN A 259 -1.74 6.13 0.14
C GLN A 259 -3.13 6.06 0.80
N ARG A 260 -3.26 5.41 1.96
CA ARG A 260 -4.53 5.36 2.70
C ARG A 260 -4.97 6.75 3.15
N LEU A 261 -4.05 7.57 3.64
CA LEU A 261 -4.33 8.96 4.05
C LEU A 261 -4.73 9.83 2.86
N ALA A 262 -4.09 9.66 1.70
CA ALA A 262 -4.45 10.37 0.48
C ALA A 262 -5.84 9.96 -0.04
N ARG A 263 -6.16 8.66 -0.03
CA ARG A 263 -7.47 8.14 -0.44
C ARG A 263 -8.60 8.63 0.44
N ARG A 264 -8.38 8.65 1.76
CA ARG A 264 -9.32 9.27 2.71
C ARG A 264 -9.62 10.69 2.28
N ARG A 265 -8.61 11.56 2.16
CA ARG A 265 -8.85 12.97 1.76
C ARG A 265 -9.70 13.12 0.50
N VAL A 266 -9.48 12.27 -0.51
CA VAL A 266 -10.29 12.27 -1.75
C VAL A 266 -11.73 11.79 -1.51
N SER A 267 -11.97 10.82 -0.61
CA SER A 267 -13.34 10.39 -0.28
C SER A 267 -14.14 11.50 0.38
N PHE A 268 -13.55 12.25 1.32
CA PHE A 268 -14.20 13.41 1.92
C PHE A 268 -14.63 14.44 0.86
N TRP A 269 -13.71 14.85 -0.01
CA TRP A 269 -14.02 15.82 -1.06
C TRP A 269 -15.08 15.33 -2.05
N ARG A 270 -15.07 14.03 -2.36
CA ARG A 270 -16.11 13.44 -3.21
C ARG A 270 -17.47 13.45 -2.51
N ALA A 271 -17.52 13.06 -1.23
CA ALA A 271 -18.75 13.10 -0.46
C ALA A 271 -19.32 14.52 -0.39
N LEU A 272 -18.46 15.53 -0.18
CA LEU A 272 -18.85 16.93 -0.16
C LEU A 272 -19.36 17.44 -1.52
N ALA A 273 -18.75 17.00 -2.63
CA ALA A 273 -19.15 17.40 -3.97
C ALA A 273 -20.42 16.71 -4.48
N GLU A 274 -20.71 15.50 -3.99
CA GLU A 274 -21.91 14.73 -4.33
C GLU A 274 -23.09 15.00 -3.37
N ALA A 275 -22.86 15.74 -2.28
CA ALA A 275 -23.88 16.04 -1.30
C ALA A 275 -24.96 16.97 -1.91
N PRO A 276 -26.25 16.63 -1.76
CA PRO A 276 -27.35 17.49 -2.18
C PRO A 276 -27.29 18.84 -1.46
N SER A 277 -27.57 19.93 -2.17
CA SER A 277 -27.56 21.27 -1.58
C SER A 277 -28.93 21.79 -1.19
N GLY A 278 -30.00 21.03 -1.45
CA GLY A 278 -31.40 21.48 -1.22
C GLY A 278 -32.03 20.98 0.07
N ASP A 279 -31.33 20.14 0.84
CA ASP A 279 -31.76 19.69 2.16
C ASP A 279 -30.52 19.46 3.04
N LEU A 280 -30.48 20.14 4.19
CA LEU A 280 -29.40 20.00 5.15
C LEU A 280 -29.29 18.58 5.71
N ASP A 281 -30.41 17.93 6.00
CA ASP A 281 -30.38 16.58 6.60
C ASP A 281 -29.79 15.58 5.59
N GLU A 282 -30.21 15.66 4.33
CA GLU A 282 -29.66 14.84 3.24
C GLU A 282 -28.19 15.16 2.94
N PHE A 283 -27.80 16.44 3.03
CA PHE A 283 -26.41 16.89 2.93
C PHE A 283 -25.54 16.27 4.02
N LEU A 284 -25.96 16.39 5.28
CA LEU A 284 -25.21 15.89 6.43
C LEU A 284 -25.12 14.37 6.40
N ASP A 285 -26.22 13.67 6.11
CA ASP A 285 -26.21 12.20 5.98
C ASP A 285 -25.21 11.75 4.92
N ARG A 286 -25.17 12.42 3.76
CA ARG A 286 -24.23 12.09 2.68
C ARG A 286 -22.78 12.36 3.05
N VAL A 287 -22.51 13.47 3.74
CA VAL A 287 -21.15 13.87 4.16
C VAL A 287 -20.66 13.02 5.34
N LEU A 288 -21.54 12.68 6.28
CA LEU A 288 -21.23 11.83 7.45
C LEU A 288 -21.01 10.36 7.08
N ASP A 289 -21.54 9.89 5.94
CA ASP A 289 -21.19 8.59 5.35
C ASP A 289 -19.71 8.51 4.91
N ALA A 290 -18.99 9.64 4.85
CA ALA A 290 -17.56 9.63 4.58
C ALA A 290 -16.79 8.92 5.73
N PRO A 291 -15.86 7.99 5.43
CA PRO A 291 -15.10 7.26 6.46
C PRO A 291 -14.29 8.14 7.41
N GLU A 292 -14.01 9.39 7.04
CA GLU A 292 -13.30 10.36 7.87
C GLU A 292 -14.18 10.96 8.96
N LEU A 293 -15.50 10.95 8.75
CA LEU A 293 -16.51 11.46 9.65
C LEU A 293 -17.32 10.34 10.31
N GLU A 294 -16.89 9.08 10.19
CA GLU A 294 -17.55 7.91 10.82
C GLU A 294 -17.70 8.06 12.36
N ARG A 295 -16.83 8.85 12.98
CA ARG A 295 -16.89 9.19 14.42
C ARG A 295 -17.48 10.57 14.70
N ALA A 296 -17.91 11.28 13.68
CA ALA A 296 -18.52 12.57 13.87
C ALA A 296 -19.94 12.40 14.42
N ARG A 297 -20.34 13.32 15.28
CA ARG A 297 -21.68 13.32 15.90
C ARG A 297 -22.31 14.68 15.73
N VAL A 298 -23.55 14.68 15.24
CA VAL A 298 -24.39 15.86 15.21
C VAL A 298 -25.15 15.93 16.53
N LEU A 299 -25.01 17.04 17.24
CA LEU A 299 -25.83 17.37 18.41
C LEU A 299 -26.84 18.43 18.00
N ASP A 300 -28.12 18.08 18.13
CA ASP A 300 -29.25 18.96 17.84
C ASP A 300 -29.76 19.66 19.10
N GLY A 301 -30.62 20.67 18.90
CA GLY A 301 -31.25 21.47 19.96
C GLY A 301 -31.73 20.71 21.21
N PRO A 302 -32.38 19.52 21.11
CA PRO A 302 -32.76 18.74 22.28
C PRO A 302 -31.58 18.18 23.09
N ALA A 303 -30.52 17.74 22.41
CA ALA A 303 -29.29 17.27 23.05
C ALA A 303 -28.48 18.43 23.67
N LEU A 304 -28.65 19.64 23.14
CA LEU A 304 -28.04 20.87 23.63
C LEU A 304 -28.92 21.64 24.64
N ALA A 305 -30.06 21.09 25.07
CA ALA A 305 -31.02 21.79 25.94
C ALA A 305 -30.48 22.11 27.34
N GLY A 306 -29.45 21.37 27.81
CA GLY A 306 -28.78 21.61 29.09
C GLY A 306 -27.70 22.69 29.07
N TYR A 307 -27.38 23.25 27.89
CA TYR A 307 -26.31 24.23 27.69
C TYR A 307 -26.87 25.61 27.34
N ASP A 308 -26.09 26.67 27.57
CA ASP A 308 -26.47 28.02 27.17
C ASP A 308 -26.19 28.21 25.67
N GLN A 309 -27.20 27.91 24.85
CA GLN A 309 -27.12 28.00 23.40
C GLN A 309 -26.77 29.42 22.91
N SER A 310 -27.23 30.45 23.61
CA SER A 310 -26.94 31.84 23.25
C SER A 310 -25.47 32.19 23.46
N ALA A 311 -24.90 31.72 24.57
CA ALA A 311 -23.49 31.89 24.87
C ALA A 311 -22.61 31.06 23.92
N LEU A 312 -23.01 29.82 23.60
CA LEU A 312 -22.32 28.98 22.62
C LEU A 312 -22.29 29.61 21.23
N LEU A 313 -23.42 30.11 20.73
CA LEU A 313 -23.49 30.82 19.45
C LEU A 313 -22.56 32.05 19.41
N GLY A 314 -22.46 32.78 20.53
CA GLY A 314 -21.54 33.91 20.68
C GLY A 314 -20.07 33.54 20.46
N VAL A 315 -19.65 32.32 20.85
CA VAL A 315 -18.27 31.85 20.60
C VAL A 315 -18.04 31.56 19.12
N PHE A 316 -19.03 30.98 18.43
CA PHE A 316 -18.94 30.66 17.00
C PHE A 316 -19.08 31.88 16.07
N ALA A 317 -19.48 33.05 16.60
CA ALA A 317 -19.61 34.28 15.81
C ALA A 317 -18.27 34.75 15.20
N GLY A 318 -17.14 34.47 15.86
CA GLY A 318 -15.79 34.81 15.37
C GLY A 318 -15.20 33.77 14.42
N ALA A 319 -15.54 32.48 14.61
CA ALA A 319 -15.08 31.39 13.78
C ALA A 319 -16.11 30.24 13.78
N PRO A 320 -16.58 29.77 12.61
CA PRO A 320 -17.58 28.69 12.52
C PRO A 320 -17.03 27.31 12.92
N VAL A 321 -15.71 27.20 13.10
CA VAL A 321 -15.01 25.98 13.52
C VAL A 321 -14.10 26.35 14.68
N LEU A 322 -14.23 25.60 15.78
CA LEU A 322 -13.42 25.75 16.98
C LEU A 322 -12.68 24.45 17.27
N ASN A 323 -11.47 24.57 17.80
CA ASN A 323 -10.63 23.44 18.19
C ASN A 323 -10.61 23.27 19.72
N VAL A 324 -10.50 22.03 20.20
CA VAL A 324 -10.33 21.72 21.63
C VAL A 324 -9.14 22.44 22.30
N ALA A 325 -8.10 22.78 21.54
CA ALA A 325 -6.97 23.56 22.05
C ALA A 325 -7.36 25.01 22.41
N GLU A 326 -8.43 25.54 21.80
CA GLU A 326 -8.94 26.91 22.06
C GLU A 326 -9.86 26.94 23.29
N THR A 327 -10.38 25.79 23.73
CA THR A 327 -11.21 25.66 24.94
C THR A 327 -10.41 25.22 26.17
N ARG A 328 -9.26 24.56 25.99
CA ARG A 328 -8.43 24.07 27.10
C ARG A 328 -7.84 25.21 27.94
N GLY A 329 -8.08 25.16 29.25
CA GLY A 329 -7.51 26.08 30.23
C GLY A 329 -8.32 27.36 30.47
N VAL A 330 -9.46 27.52 29.78
CA VAL A 330 -10.42 28.59 30.04
C VAL A 330 -11.39 28.13 31.14
N GLN A 331 -11.57 28.95 32.17
CA GLN A 331 -12.52 28.69 33.26
C GLN A 331 -13.70 29.66 33.17
N GLY A 332 -14.93 29.13 33.23
CA GLY A 332 -16.16 29.90 33.13
C GLY A 332 -16.68 30.09 31.70
N GLY A 333 -18.02 30.07 31.57
CA GLY A 333 -18.74 30.50 30.37
C GLY A 333 -18.82 29.46 29.25
N ALA A 334 -19.09 29.92 28.02
CA ALA A 334 -19.37 29.06 26.88
C ALA A 334 -18.19 28.18 26.43
N LEU A 335 -16.94 28.62 26.65
CA LEU A 335 -15.75 27.83 26.31
C LEU A 335 -15.54 26.65 27.26
N GLU A 336 -15.92 26.79 28.53
CA GLU A 336 -15.93 25.67 29.48
C GLU A 336 -17.01 24.65 29.12
N GLN A 337 -18.22 25.12 28.79
CA GLN A 337 -19.31 24.26 28.29
C GLN A 337 -18.88 23.49 27.03
N LEU A 338 -18.21 24.16 26.09
CA LEU A 338 -17.68 23.54 24.88
C LEU A 338 -16.54 22.55 25.21
N GLY A 339 -15.72 22.83 26.22
CA GLY A 339 -14.71 21.91 26.74
C GLY A 339 -15.31 20.60 27.26
N VAL A 340 -16.39 20.68 28.05
CA VAL A 340 -17.14 19.50 28.52
C VAL A 340 -17.69 18.70 27.35
N LEU A 341 -18.30 19.38 26.37
CA LEU A 341 -18.82 18.72 25.16
C LEU A 341 -17.72 18.04 24.34
N PHE A 342 -16.52 18.63 24.26
CA PHE A 342 -15.38 18.00 23.60
C PHE A 342 -14.96 16.70 24.29
N ASP A 343 -14.94 16.68 25.63
CA ASP A 343 -14.58 15.49 26.40
C ASP A 343 -15.66 14.40 26.30
N GLU A 344 -16.93 14.77 26.39
CA GLU A 344 -18.07 13.83 26.29
C GLU A 344 -18.17 13.17 24.91
N GLN A 345 -17.91 13.93 23.84
CA GLN A 345 -17.99 13.43 22.46
C GLN A 345 -16.65 12.87 21.95
N GLU A 346 -15.60 12.85 22.79
CA GLU A 346 -14.22 12.49 22.42
C GLU A 346 -13.76 13.21 21.13
N ALA A 347 -14.13 14.48 20.96
CA ALA A 347 -13.97 15.24 19.73
C ALA A 347 -12.78 16.21 19.79
N THR A 348 -12.27 16.61 18.62
CA THR A 348 -11.17 17.59 18.51
C THR A 348 -11.60 18.92 17.91
N HIS A 349 -12.65 18.92 17.08
CA HIS A 349 -13.22 20.10 16.45
C HIS A 349 -14.74 20.12 16.62
N ALA A 350 -15.29 21.30 16.82
CA ALA A 350 -16.71 21.56 16.82
C ALA A 350 -17.02 22.52 15.67
N VAL A 351 -18.05 22.20 14.88
CA VAL A 351 -18.47 22.97 13.71
C VAL A 351 -19.91 23.41 13.91
N LEU A 352 -20.18 24.70 13.77
CA LEU A 352 -21.54 25.21 13.75
C LEU A 352 -22.16 24.92 12.38
N VAL A 353 -23.20 24.09 12.37
CA VAL A 353 -23.91 23.67 11.16
C VAL A 353 -25.09 24.60 10.89
N THR A 354 -25.95 24.77 11.89
CA THR A 354 -27.11 25.69 11.85
C THR A 354 -27.24 26.48 13.13
N GLN A 355 -27.78 27.69 13.00
CA GLN A 355 -28.05 28.57 14.14
C GLN A 355 -29.46 28.38 14.72
N SER A 356 -30.44 27.99 13.91
CA SER A 356 -31.85 27.86 14.33
C SER A 356 -32.58 26.79 13.50
N PRO A 357 -32.83 25.59 14.03
CA PRO A 357 -32.39 25.09 15.34
C PRO A 357 -30.87 24.98 15.42
N MET A 358 -30.29 25.22 16.60
CA MET A 358 -28.84 25.09 16.78
C MET A 358 -28.41 23.64 16.58
N ARG A 359 -27.48 23.41 15.65
CA ARG A 359 -26.85 22.11 15.44
C ARG A 359 -25.34 22.24 15.40
N LEU A 360 -24.68 21.40 16.20
CA LEU A 360 -23.23 21.33 16.29
C LEU A 360 -22.75 19.99 15.79
N LEU A 361 -21.79 20.00 14.87
CA LEU A 361 -21.09 18.82 14.41
C LEU A 361 -19.77 18.70 15.17
N PHE A 362 -19.64 17.66 15.99
CA PHE A 362 -18.41 17.30 16.68
C PHE A 362 -17.65 16.28 15.85
N VAL A 363 -16.39 16.61 15.53
CA VAL A 363 -15.53 15.77 14.69
C VAL A 363 -14.25 15.43 15.44
N ASN A 364 -13.87 14.15 15.42
CA ASN A 364 -12.58 13.69 15.87
C ASN A 364 -11.61 13.53 14.70
N MET A 365 -10.87 14.61 14.40
CA MET A 365 -9.73 14.60 13.49
C MET A 365 -8.43 14.61 14.31
N PRO A 366 -7.60 13.56 14.25
CA PRO A 366 -6.32 13.54 14.94
C PRO A 366 -5.38 14.62 14.38
N ARG A 367 -4.87 15.52 15.24
CA ARG A 367 -3.91 16.56 14.85
C ARG A 367 -2.54 16.03 14.44
N VAL A 368 -2.20 14.78 14.77
CA VAL A 368 -0.89 14.20 14.44
C VAL A 368 -0.84 13.84 12.95
N GLY A 369 -0.47 14.82 12.12
CA GLY A 369 -0.35 14.71 10.66
C GLY A 369 -1.41 15.47 9.86
N GLY A 370 -2.40 16.08 10.51
CA GLY A 370 -3.35 16.99 9.87
C GLY A 370 -2.67 18.33 9.59
N GLY A 371 -2.28 18.56 8.33
CA GLY A 371 -1.79 19.87 7.91
C GLY A 371 -2.89 20.95 8.03
N PRO A 372 -2.58 22.22 7.67
CA PRO A 372 -3.52 23.37 7.67
C PRO A 372 -4.79 23.19 6.80
N ASP A 373 -4.93 22.03 6.17
CA ASP A 373 -6.01 21.65 5.27
C ASP A 373 -7.29 21.22 6.03
N VAL A 374 -7.18 20.71 7.27
CA VAL A 374 -8.34 20.19 8.04
C VAL A 374 -9.28 21.32 8.48
N ASP A 375 -8.74 22.41 9.03
CA ASP A 375 -9.55 23.55 9.44
C ASP A 375 -10.25 24.19 8.23
N LEU A 376 -9.56 24.24 7.09
CA LEU A 376 -10.12 24.74 5.84
C LEU A 376 -11.26 23.83 5.32
N GLN A 377 -11.07 22.51 5.38
CA GLN A 377 -12.09 21.51 5.03
C GLN A 377 -13.34 21.67 5.89
N LEU A 378 -13.19 21.77 7.22
CA LEU A 378 -14.31 21.93 8.13
C LEU A 378 -15.01 23.29 7.97
N ARG A 379 -14.26 24.37 7.66
CA ARG A 379 -14.85 25.67 7.34
C ARG A 379 -15.65 25.65 6.04
N LEU A 380 -15.17 24.93 5.02
CA LEU A 380 -15.91 24.74 3.78
C LEU A 380 -17.18 23.92 4.00
N LEU A 381 -17.11 22.86 4.82
CA LEU A 381 -18.28 22.10 5.24
C LEU A 381 -19.30 22.99 5.93
N ALA A 382 -18.87 23.79 6.92
CA ALA A 382 -19.74 24.73 7.63
C ALA A 382 -20.42 25.72 6.67
N LYS A 383 -19.66 26.24 5.70
CA LYS A 383 -20.17 27.18 4.70
C LYS A 383 -21.22 26.53 3.79
N LEU A 384 -20.96 25.32 3.29
CA LEU A 384 -21.89 24.60 2.41
C LEU A 384 -23.14 24.14 3.15
N ALA A 385 -22.99 23.67 4.40
CA ALA A 385 -24.11 23.34 5.26
C ALA A 385 -25.01 24.56 5.51
N GLY A 386 -24.41 25.75 5.76
CA GLY A 386 -25.17 26.99 5.88
C GLY A 386 -25.93 27.36 4.60
N GLN A 387 -25.36 27.09 3.42
CA GLN A 387 -26.05 27.33 2.14
C GLN A 387 -27.22 26.36 1.92
N ALA A 388 -27.10 25.11 2.35
CA ALA A 388 -28.17 24.11 2.24
C ALA A 388 -29.38 24.36 3.16
N VAL A 389 -29.31 25.39 4.00
CA VAL A 389 -30.39 25.82 4.91
C VAL A 389 -31.14 27.02 4.36
N ASP A 390 -30.50 27.80 3.49
CA ASP A 390 -31.03 29.06 2.95
C ASP A 390 -31.79 28.88 1.62
N ASP A 391 -31.67 27.70 0.97
CA ASP A 391 -32.44 27.27 -0.21
C ASP A 391 -33.67 26.45 0.22
#